data_AF-A0A435XTY4-F1
#
_entry.id   AF-A0A435XTY4-F1
#
_cell.length_a   1.000
_cell.length_b   1.000
_cell.length_c   1.000
_cell.angle_alpha   90.00
_cell.angle_beta   90.00
_cell.angle_gamma   90.00
#
_symmetry.space_group_name_H-M   'P 1'
#
loop_
_entity.id
_entity.type
_entity.pdbx_description
1 polymer ?
#
loop_
_entity_poly.entity_id
_entity_poly.type
_entity_poly.pdbx_seq_one_letter_code
_entity_poly.pdbx_strand_id
1 'polypeptide(L)' 'LSIWFGDNRLAHEGERDPGYSEAATSAYMKRDDIRIRADIGIGRGKATVWTCDLTKEYVAINGDYRS' A
#
# COMPACT_ATOMS: atom_id res chain seq x y z
N LEU A 1 -7.81 -2.13 13.76
CA LEU A 1 -7.21 -2.02 12.41
C LEU A 1 -5.80 -1.45 12.52
N SER A 2 -4.81 -2.11 11.93
CA SER A 2 -3.45 -1.58 11.79
C SER A 2 -2.93 -1.81 10.37
N ILE A 3 -2.18 -0.86 9.82
CA ILE A 3 -1.69 -0.88 8.43
C ILE A 3 -0.20 -0.59 8.39
N TRP A 4 0.55 -1.34 7.58
CA TRP A 4 1.99 -1.19 7.39
C TRP A 4 2.39 -1.19 5.93
N PHE A 5 3.34 -0.33 5.57
CA PHE A 5 4.10 -0.39 4.32
C PHE A 5 5.53 -0.80 4.67
N GLY A 6 5.90 -2.04 4.32
CA GLY A 6 7.11 -2.67 4.83
C GLY A 6 7.06 -2.75 6.35
N ASP A 7 8.06 -2.16 7.00
CA ASP A 7 8.16 -2.09 8.45
C ASP A 7 7.55 -0.80 9.04
N ASN A 8 7.19 0.18 8.19
CA ASN A 8 6.58 1.43 8.64
C ASN A 8 5.11 1.17 9.01
N ARG A 9 4.70 1.48 10.25
CA ARG A 9 3.29 1.44 10.67
C ARG A 9 2.64 2.79 10.41
N LEU A 10 1.63 2.81 9.54
CA LEU A 10 0.96 4.04 9.11
C LEU A 10 -0.31 4.31 9.94
N ALA A 11 -0.99 3.23 10.31
CA ALA A 11 -2.21 3.30 11.10
C ALA A 11 -2.19 2.28 12.23
N HIS A 12 -2.75 2.66 13.37
CA HIS A 12 -2.92 1.84 14.56
C HIS A 12 -4.25 2.17 15.23
N GLU A 13 -4.96 1.15 15.72
CA GLU A 13 -6.32 1.29 16.30
C GLU A 13 -7.34 2.00 15.39
N GLY A 14 -7.12 1.98 14.07
CA GLY A 14 -7.99 2.65 13.09
C GLY A 14 -7.66 4.12 12.87
N GLU A 15 -6.69 4.68 13.57
CA GLU A 15 -6.21 6.06 13.41
C GLU A 15 -4.79 6.12 12.87
N ARG A 16 -4.34 7.32 12.48
CA ARG A 16 -2.94 7.53 12.05
C ARG A 16 -2.00 7.23 13.22
N ASP A 17 -0.95 6.47 12.95
CA ASP A 17 0.04 6.15 13.98
C ASP A 17 0.80 7.42 14.42
N PRO A 18 0.92 7.72 15.73
CA PRO A 18 1.69 8.87 16.22
C PRO A 18 3.17 8.86 15.83
N GLY A 19 3.76 7.68 15.64
CA GLY A 19 5.13 7.46 15.19
C GLY A 19 5.28 7.44 13.66
N TYR A 20 4.21 7.70 12.90
CA TYR A 20 4.27 7.72 11.45
C TYR A 20 5.20 8.83 10.94
N SER A 21 6.17 8.43 10.12
CA SER A 21 7.04 9.34 9.37
C SER A 21 6.70 9.26 7.88
N GLU A 22 6.21 10.38 7.34
CA GLU A 22 5.94 10.52 5.90
C GLU A 22 7.24 10.39 5.10
N ALA A 23 8.32 11.04 5.54
CA ALA A 23 9.61 10.96 4.87
C ALA A 23 10.13 9.51 4.76
N ALA A 24 10.04 8.73 5.84
CA ALA A 24 10.47 7.32 5.84
C ALA A 24 9.58 6.46 4.93
N THR A 25 8.27 6.70 4.97
CA THR A 25 7.30 5.96 4.15
C THR A 25 7.46 6.29 2.67
N SER A 26 7.61 7.56 2.30
CA SER A 26 7.86 7.99 0.92
C SER A 26 9.19 7.46 0.40
N ALA A 27 10.24 7.40 1.23
CA ALA A 27 11.49 6.77 0.83
C ALA A 27 11.33 5.27 0.56
N TYR A 28 10.56 4.56 1.39
CA TYR A 28 10.24 3.14 1.18
C TYR A 28 9.41 2.91 -0.09
N MET A 29 8.44 3.79 -0.39
CA MET A 29 7.57 3.68 -1.58
C MET A 29 8.30 3.87 -2.92
N LYS A 30 9.55 4.33 -2.93
CA LYS A 30 10.37 4.43 -4.15
C LYS A 30 11.01 3.11 -4.60
N ARG A 31 10.78 2.03 -3.86
CA ARG A 31 11.28 0.69 -4.20
C ARG A 31 10.36 0.04 -5.24
N ASP A 32 10.92 -0.89 -6.00
CA ASP A 32 10.17 -1.66 -7.00
C ASP A 32 9.15 -2.60 -6.33
N ASP A 33 9.54 -3.26 -5.23
CA ASP A 33 8.68 -4.16 -4.48
C ASP A 33 8.13 -3.51 -3.20
N ILE A 34 6.81 -3.34 -3.15
CA ILE A 34 6.11 -2.75 -2.01
C ILE A 34 5.26 -3.78 -1.30
N ARG A 35 5.71 -4.18 -0.10
CA ARG A 35 4.88 -4.98 0.81
C ARG A 35 3.89 -4.11 1.58
N ILE A 36 2.60 -4.40 1.44
CA ILE A 36 1.53 -3.81 2.25
C ILE A 36 0.92 -4.89 3.14
N ARG A 37 0.75 -4.58 4.43
CA ARG A 37 0.06 -5.44 5.40
C ARG A 37 -1.06 -4.67 6.06
N ALA A 38 -2.24 -5.28 6.15
CA ALA A 38 -3.34 -4.79 6.97
C ALA A 38 -3.78 -5.89 7.94
N ASP A 39 -3.92 -5.53 9.21
CA ASP A 39 -4.50 -6.37 10.25
C ASP A 39 -5.81 -5.75 10.72
N ILE A 40 -6.92 -6.45 10.49
CA ILE A 40 -8.26 -5.98 10.82
C ILE A 40 -8.59 -6.21 12.31
N GLY A 41 -7.93 -7.17 12.97
CA GLY A 41 -8.12 -7.45 14.40
C GLY A 41 -9.39 -8.22 14.77
N ILE A 42 -10.04 -8.89 13.81
CA ILE A 42 -11.32 -9.61 14.00
C ILE A 42 -11.19 -11.14 13.96
N GLY A 43 -9.98 -11.68 13.81
CA GLY A 43 -9.75 -13.12 13.73
C GLY A 43 -8.34 -13.49 13.24
N ARG A 44 -8.16 -14.75 12.87
CA ARG A 44 -6.87 -15.31 12.41
C ARG A 44 -6.80 -15.61 10.91
N GLY A 45 -7.87 -15.29 10.17
CA GLY A 45 -7.90 -15.48 8.72
C GLY A 45 -6.84 -14.63 8.03
N LYS A 46 -6.20 -15.19 6.99
CA LYS A 46 -5.15 -14.51 6.24
C LYS A 46 -5.29 -14.81 4.75
N ALA A 47 -5.12 -13.79 3.93
CA ALA A 47 -5.00 -13.89 2.48
C ALA A 47 -3.80 -13.06 2.01
N THR A 48 -3.29 -13.38 0.81
CA THR A 48 -2.24 -12.59 0.16
C THR A 48 -2.60 -12.45 -1.29
N VAL A 49 -2.55 -11.22 -1.78
CA VAL A 49 -2.83 -10.85 -3.17
C VAL A 49 -1.62 -10.11 -3.72
N TRP A 50 -1.35 -10.29 -5.01
CA TRP A 50 -0.32 -9.56 -5.72
C TRP A 50 -1.00 -8.55 -6.64
N THR A 51 -0.44 -7.35 -6.70
CA THR A 51 -0.91 -6.27 -7.56
C THR A 51 0.29 -5.41 -7.95
N CYS A 52 0.09 -4.55 -8.95
CA CYS A 52 1.02 -3.51 -9.34
C CYS A 52 0.41 -2.12 -9.15
N ASP A 53 1.25 -1.10 -9.32
CA ASP A 53 0.84 0.29 -9.36
C ASP A 53 0.12 0.64 -10.68
N LEU A 54 -0.64 1.73 -10.64
CA LEU A 54 -1.36 2.25 -11.79
C LEU A 54 -0.56 3.39 -12.44
N THR A 55 0.17 3.08 -13.51
CA THR A 55 1.03 4.04 -14.21
C THR A 55 0.27 4.83 -15.28
N LYS A 56 0.83 5.97 -15.71
CA LYS A 56 0.32 6.71 -16.88
C LYS A 56 0.39 5.87 -18.15
N GLU A 57 1.40 5.02 -18.27
CA GLU A 57 1.58 4.14 -19.42
C GLU A 57 0.47 3.08 -19.51
N TYR A 58 0.05 2.51 -18.38
CA TYR A 58 -1.13 1.62 -18.34
C TYR A 58 -2.37 2.32 -18.91
N VAL A 59 -2.60 3.58 -18.53
CA VAL A 59 -3.71 4.38 -19.04
C VAL A 59 -3.58 4.64 -20.53
N ALA A 60 -2.39 5.01 -21.02
CA ALA A 60 -2.16 5.27 -22.44
C ALA A 60 -2.41 4.02 -23.31
N ILE A 61 -1.89 2.86 -22.90
CA ILE A 61 -2.06 1.59 -23.62
C ILE A 61 -3.54 1.19 -23.75
N ASN A 62 -4.33 1.40 -22.70
CA ASN A 62 -5.73 0.95 -22.65
C ASN A 62 -6.75 2.04 -22.99
N GLY A 63 -6.35 3.31 -22.98
CA GLY A 63 -7.22 4.46 -23.24
C GLY A 63 -7.50 4.70 -24.73
N ASP A 64 -6.55 4.35 -25.59
CA ASP A 64 -6.66 4.54 -27.05
C ASP A 64 -7.51 3.48 -27.77
N TYR A 65 -8.18 2.59 -27.03
CA TYR A 65 -8.99 1.50 -27.60
C TYR A 65 -10.22 1.96 -28.41
N ARG A 66 -10.59 3.25 -28.36
CA ARG A 66 -11.74 3.83 -29.09
C ARG A 66 -11.52 5.30 -29.50
N SER A 67 -10.47 5.60 -30.27
CA SER A 67 -10.51 6.78 -31.16
C SER A 67 -11.07 6.41 -32.53
#